data_AF-A0A924FP39-F1
#
_entry.id   AF-A0A924FP39-F1
#
_cell.length_a   1.000
_cell.length_b   1.000
_cell.length_c   1.000
_cell.angle_alpha   90.00
_cell.angle_beta   90.00
_cell.angle_gamma   90.00
#
_symmetry.space_group_name_H-M   'P 1'
#
loop_
_entity.id
_entity.type
_entity.pdbx_description
1 polymer ?
#
loop_
_entity_poly.entity_id
_entity_poly.type
_entity_poly.pdbx_seq_one_letter_code
_entity_poly.pdbx_strand_id
1 'polypeptide(L)'
;GPKGVIAGSMTRLLLSIIGILLIDKETILFIHVTPPVPGGALFAAPAERAYLALGCLIGIAGGPLQAASRTLLIRMAPKDRIAQFFGLFALTGKVTSFIGPLMIGILTAITASQKAGMAVLVLFFVAGLVLLARVKDE
;
A
#
# COMPACT_ATOMS: atom_id res chain seq x y z
N GLY A 1 -8.63 -0.42 -19.42
CA GLY A 1 -9.14 -1.68 -18.86
C GLY A 1 -8.82 -1.80 -17.38
N PRO A 2 -9.39 -2.77 -16.65
CA PRO A 2 -9.20 -2.94 -15.20
C PRO A 2 -7.72 -3.06 -14.79
N LYS A 3 -6.88 -3.73 -15.60
CA LYS A 3 -5.43 -3.80 -15.37
C LYS A 3 -4.75 -2.43 -15.31
N GLY A 4 -5.11 -1.50 -16.20
CA GLY A 4 -4.55 -0.14 -16.21
C GLY A 4 -4.91 0.65 -14.95
N VAL A 5 -6.11 0.43 -14.40
CA VAL A 5 -6.53 1.03 -13.13
C VAL A 5 -5.77 0.43 -11.95
N ILE A 6 -5.60 -0.90 -11.93
CA ILE A 6 -4.82 -1.60 -10.90
C ILE A 6 -3.37 -1.11 -10.92
N ALA A 7 -2.73 -1.09 -12.09
CA ALA A 7 -1.36 -0.62 -12.24
C ALA A 7 -1.23 0.85 -11.80
N GLY A 8 -2.12 1.74 -12.26
CA GLY A 8 -2.10 3.16 -11.88
C GLY A 8 -2.34 3.38 -10.38
N SER A 9 -3.21 2.61 -9.74
CA SER A 9 -3.39 2.66 -8.28
C SER A 9 -2.20 2.11 -7.52
N MET A 10 -1.62 0.98 -7.95
CA MET A 10 -0.42 0.41 -7.31
C MET A 10 0.79 1.33 -7.42
N THR A 11 1.00 1.99 -8.57
CA THR A 11 2.08 2.99 -8.72
C THR A 11 1.86 4.18 -7.80
N ARG A 12 0.62 4.70 -7.70
CA ARG A 12 0.30 5.79 -6.77
C ARG A 12 0.55 5.39 -5.31
N LEU A 13 0.16 4.18 -4.92
CA LEU A 13 0.40 3.65 -3.58
C LEU A 13 1.89 3.49 -3.28
N LEU A 14 2.65 2.97 -4.25
CA LEU A 14 4.10 2.84 -4.15
C LEU A 14 4.78 4.21 -3.96
N LEU A 15 4.40 5.21 -4.76
CA LEU A 15 4.91 6.58 -4.62
C LEU A 15 4.56 7.18 -3.25
N SER A 16 3.34 6.99 -2.77
CA SER A 16 2.94 7.47 -1.43
C SER A 16 3.76 6.81 -0.32
N ILE A 17 4.01 5.51 -0.39
CA ILE A 17 4.79 4.77 0.61
C ILE A 17 6.26 5.21 0.57
N ILE A 18 6.83 5.40 -0.63
CA ILE A 18 8.19 5.95 -0.78
C ILE A 18 8.24 7.36 -0.16
N GLY A 19 7.25 8.21 -0.44
CA GLY A 19 7.12 9.54 0.18
C GLY A 19 7.07 9.48 1.71
N ILE A 20 6.31 8.54 2.27
CA ILE A 20 6.26 8.30 3.72
C ILE A 20 7.62 7.86 4.27
N LEU A 21 8.34 6.96 3.60
CA LEU A 21 9.65 6.49 4.03
C LEU A 21 10.73 7.58 3.97
N LEU A 22 10.59 8.52 3.04
CA LEU A 22 11.46 9.70 2.90
C LEU A 22 11.15 10.81 3.92
N ILE A 23 10.03 10.74 4.63
CA ILE A 23 9.71 11.68 5.72
C ILE A 23 10.34 11.15 7.02
N ASP A 24 11.24 11.93 7.61
CA ASP A 24 11.79 11.74 8.95
C ASP A 24 11.24 12.78 9.93
N LYS A 25 11.36 12.49 11.23
CA LYS A 25 10.86 13.33 12.33
C LYS A 25 11.48 14.73 12.33
N GLU A 26 12.67 14.84 11.75
CA GLU A 26 13.45 16.07 11.62
C GLU A 26 13.55 16.59 10.18
N THR A 27 13.07 15.83 9.18
CA THR A 27 13.38 16.10 7.78
C THR A 27 12.27 15.63 6.84
N ILE A 28 11.63 16.55 6.12
CA ILE A 28 10.83 16.21 4.93
C ILE A 28 11.73 16.49 3.74
N LEU A 29 12.15 15.45 2.99
CA LEU A 29 12.83 15.64 1.70
C LEU A 29 14.01 16.65 1.76
N PHE A 30 14.93 16.47 2.72
CA PHE A 30 16.09 17.34 2.97
C PHE A 30 15.81 18.75 3.54
N ILE A 31 14.56 19.10 3.88
CA ILE A 31 14.22 20.35 4.59
C ILE A 31 14.00 20.05 6.07
N HIS A 32 14.74 20.74 6.95
CA HIS A 32 14.53 20.68 8.40
C HIS A 32 13.15 21.23 8.76
N VAL A 33 12.35 20.44 9.46
CA VAL A 33 11.01 20.80 9.88
C VAL A 33 10.97 20.87 11.40
N THR A 34 10.29 21.88 11.96
CA THR A 34 10.14 22.04 13.41
C THR A 34 9.55 20.76 14.03
N PRO A 35 10.25 20.14 14.99
CA PRO A 35 9.77 18.94 15.64
C PRO A 35 8.45 19.19 16.39
N PRO A 36 7.60 18.16 16.55
CA PRO A 36 6.35 18.30 17.29
C PRO A 36 6.62 18.73 18.74
N VAL A 37 6.05 19.87 19.14
CA VAL A 37 6.20 20.41 20.50
C VAL A 37 5.24 19.65 21.44
N PRO A 38 5.73 19.08 22.57
CA PRO A 38 4.86 18.45 23.56
C PRO A 38 3.85 19.47 24.12
N GLY A 39 2.56 19.27 23.89
CA GLY A 39 1.49 20.18 24.31
C GLY A 39 0.90 21.09 23.21
N GLY A 40 1.37 20.96 21.96
CA GLY A 40 0.78 21.65 20.81
C GLY A 40 -0.57 21.05 20.36
N ALA A 41 -1.28 21.76 19.46
CA ALA A 41 -2.50 21.26 18.84
C ALA A 41 -2.23 19.98 18.02
N LEU A 42 -3.20 19.05 17.97
CA LEU A 42 -3.17 17.86 17.11
C LEU A 42 -2.87 18.26 15.65
N PHE A 43 -1.89 17.61 15.01
CA PHE A 43 -1.48 17.85 13.61
C PHE A 43 -0.84 19.23 13.34
N ALA A 44 -0.26 19.85 14.36
CA ALA A 44 0.43 21.13 14.22
C ALA A 44 1.77 20.99 13.48
N ALA A 45 2.43 19.83 13.53
CA ALA A 45 3.72 19.66 12.87
C ALA A 45 3.54 19.48 11.34
N PRO A 46 4.39 20.11 10.50
CA PRO A 46 4.29 19.95 9.05
C PRO A 46 4.49 18.50 8.58
N ALA A 47 5.28 17.71 9.32
CA ALA A 47 5.46 16.28 9.07
C ALA A 47 4.16 15.49 9.27
N GLU A 48 3.37 15.82 10.30
CA GLU A 48 2.08 15.17 10.57
C GLU A 48 1.07 15.46 9.46
N ARG A 49 1.03 16.72 8.97
CA ARG A 49 0.16 17.11 7.86
C ARG A 49 0.54 16.44 6.55
N ALA A 50 1.84 16.32 6.27
CA ALA A 50 2.33 15.58 5.10
C ALA A 50 1.94 14.10 5.18
N TYR A 51 2.07 13.49 6.36
CA TYR A 51 1.64 12.11 6.59
C TYR A 51 0.14 11.93 6.38
N LEU A 52 -0.68 12.88 6.85
CA LEU A 52 -2.13 12.86 6.65
C LEU A 52 -2.49 12.98 5.16
N ALA A 53 -1.84 13.89 4.43
CA ALA A 53 -2.07 14.07 3.00
C ALA A 53 -1.71 12.80 2.20
N LEU A 54 -0.57 12.18 2.50
CA LEU A 54 -0.17 10.91 1.88
C LEU A 54 -1.11 9.76 2.27
N GLY A 55 -1.59 9.72 3.52
CA GLY A 55 -2.62 8.79 3.97
C GLY A 55 -3.93 8.93 3.21
N CYS A 56 -4.38 10.15 2.97
CA CYS A 56 -5.55 10.43 2.11
C CYS A 56 -5.33 9.94 0.68
N LEU A 57 -4.15 10.18 0.10
CA LEU A 57 -3.82 9.68 -1.25
C LEU A 57 -3.85 8.15 -1.31
N ILE A 58 -3.36 7.47 -0.26
CA ILE A 58 -3.44 6.01 -0.15
C ILE A 58 -4.90 5.55 -0.11
N GLY A 59 -5.76 6.21 0.67
CA GLY A 59 -7.19 5.90 0.73
C GLY A 59 -7.89 6.06 -0.63
N ILE A 60 -7.60 7.15 -1.34
CA ILE A 60 -8.16 7.42 -2.67
C ILE A 60 -7.69 6.38 -3.70
N ALA A 61 -6.44 5.92 -3.63
CA ALA A 61 -5.91 4.92 -4.55
C ALA A 61 -6.41 3.49 -4.22
N GLY A 62 -6.68 3.21 -2.93
CA GLY A 62 -7.12 1.90 -2.44
C GLY A 62 -8.51 1.50 -2.94
N GLY A 63 -9.46 2.43 -3.03
CA GLY A 63 -10.82 2.16 -3.53
C GLY A 63 -10.85 1.61 -4.97
N PRO A 64 -10.29 2.34 -5.95
CA PRO A 64 -10.20 1.87 -7.34
C PRO A 64 -9.43 0.56 -7.49
N LEU A 65 -8.39 0.34 -6.67
CA LEU A 65 -7.62 -0.90 -6.67
C LEU A 65 -8.47 -2.11 -6.27
N GLN A 66 -9.27 -1.98 -5.20
CA GLN A 66 -10.16 -3.05 -4.74
C GLN A 66 -11.27 -3.34 -5.76
N ALA A 67 -11.88 -2.30 -6.32
CA ALA A 67 -12.93 -2.45 -7.33
C ALA A 67 -12.40 -3.12 -8.61
N ALA A 68 -11.29 -2.62 -9.15
CA ALA A 68 -10.70 -3.13 -10.40
C ALA A 68 -10.19 -4.57 -10.26
N SER A 69 -9.65 -4.95 -9.08
CA SER A 69 -9.25 -6.33 -8.79
C SER A 69 -10.41 -7.31 -8.89
N ARG A 70 -11.59 -6.96 -8.36
CA ARG A 70 -12.80 -7.79 -8.48
C ARG A 70 -13.28 -7.89 -9.92
N THR A 71 -13.25 -6.78 -10.67
CA THR A 71 -13.61 -6.78 -12.09
C THR A 71 -12.66 -7.65 -12.92
N LEU A 72 -11.36 -7.60 -12.64
CA LEU A 72 -10.36 -8.43 -13.33
C LEU A 72 -10.59 -9.92 -13.05
N LEU A 73 -10.90 -10.28 -11.79
CA LEU A 73 -11.23 -11.65 -11.41
C LEU A 73 -12.42 -12.20 -12.22
N ILE A 74 -13.50 -11.42 -12.35
CA ILE A 74 -14.69 -11.83 -13.12
C ILE A 74 -14.36 -12.05 -14.59
N ARG A 75 -13.47 -11.23 -15.16
CA ARG A 75 -13.06 -11.37 -16.57
C ARG A 75 -12.18 -12.60 -16.82
N MET A 76 -11.33 -12.95 -15.86
CA MET A 76 -10.42 -14.11 -15.97
C MET A 76 -11.06 -15.43 -15.53
N ALA A 77 -12.07 -15.38 -14.67
CA ALA A 77 -12.71 -16.59 -14.15
C ALA A 77 -13.62 -17.25 -15.21
N PRO A 78 -13.49 -18.57 -15.45
CA PRO A 78 -14.39 -19.30 -16.32
C PRO A 78 -15.82 -19.28 -15.75
N LYS A 79 -16.81 -19.09 -16.64
CA LYS A 79 -18.23 -18.87 -16.27
C LYS A 79 -18.80 -19.96 -15.36
N ASP A 80 -18.39 -21.21 -15.59
CA ASP A 80 -18.87 -22.37 -14.83
C ASP A 80 -18.25 -22.52 -13.44
N ARG A 81 -17.19 -21.75 -13.11
CA ARG A 81 -16.46 -21.86 -11.84
C ARG A 81 -16.21 -20.53 -11.14
N ILE A 82 -16.98 -19.49 -11.47
CA ILE A 82 -16.84 -18.13 -10.88
C ILE A 82 -16.84 -18.20 -9.34
N ALA A 83 -17.75 -18.97 -8.73
CA ALA A 83 -17.83 -19.10 -7.28
C ALA A 83 -16.56 -19.68 -6.64
N GLN A 84 -15.88 -20.63 -7.29
CA GLN A 84 -14.62 -21.22 -6.81
C GLN A 84 -13.48 -20.21 -6.87
N PHE A 85 -13.40 -19.42 -7.94
CA PHE A 85 -12.41 -18.35 -8.09
C PHE A 85 -12.62 -17.22 -7.07
N PHE A 86 -13.87 -16.85 -6.78
CA PHE A 86 -14.18 -15.91 -5.70
C PHE A 86 -13.84 -16.48 -4.31
N GLY A 87 -14.07 -17.77 -4.09
CA GLY A 87 -13.66 -18.45 -2.86
C GLY A 87 -12.14 -18.41 -2.64
N LEU A 88 -11.37 -18.71 -3.69
CA LEU A 88 -9.90 -18.62 -3.66
C LEU A 88 -9.43 -17.17 -3.45
N PHE A 89 -10.03 -16.20 -4.16
CA PHE A 89 -9.72 -14.78 -3.99
C PHE A 89 -9.97 -14.30 -2.55
N ALA A 90 -11.10 -14.68 -1.95
CA ALA A 90 -11.42 -14.35 -0.57
C ALA A 90 -10.46 -15.02 0.43
N LEU A 91 -10.09 -16.28 0.19
CA LEU A 91 -9.11 -17.00 1.00
C LEU A 91 -7.73 -16.32 0.95
N THR A 92 -7.24 -16.02 -0.25
CA THR A 92 -5.97 -15.32 -0.45
C THR A 92 -5.99 -13.97 0.26
N GLY A 93 -7.08 -13.20 0.14
CA GLY A 93 -7.25 -11.93 0.84
C GLY A 93 -7.13 -12.05 2.36
N LYS A 94 -7.76 -13.07 2.96
CA LYS A 94 -7.63 -13.35 4.40
C LYS A 94 -6.20 -13.70 4.79
N VAL A 95 -5.56 -14.61 4.06
CA VAL A 95 -4.17 -15.02 4.33
C VAL A 95 -3.23 -13.81 4.25
N THR A 96 -3.35 -12.98 3.21
CA THR A 96 -2.52 -11.77 3.08
C THR A 96 -2.77 -10.74 4.18
N SER A 97 -3.98 -10.69 4.75
CA SER A 97 -4.31 -9.79 5.87
C SER A 97 -3.57 -10.16 7.16
N PHE A 98 -3.15 -11.43 7.30
CA PHE A 98 -2.29 -11.86 8.40
C PHE A 98 -0.80 -11.72 8.06
N ILE A 99 -0.39 -12.12 6.86
CA ILE A 99 1.03 -12.11 6.46
C ILE A 99 1.61 -10.69 6.44
N GLY A 100 0.85 -9.70 5.95
CA GLY A 100 1.32 -8.32 5.86
C GLY A 100 1.76 -7.74 7.22
N PRO A 101 0.85 -7.65 8.20
CA PRO A 101 1.19 -7.17 9.55
C PRO A 101 2.24 -8.03 10.25
N LEU A 102 2.20 -9.35 10.05
CA LEU A 102 3.18 -10.26 10.65
C LEU A 102 4.60 -9.96 10.16
N MET A 103 4.79 -9.80 8.83
CA MET A 103 6.10 -9.45 8.27
C MET A 103 6.59 -8.08 8.75
N ILE A 104 5.71 -7.08 8.80
CA ILE A 104 6.04 -5.75 9.31
C ILE A 104 6.48 -5.85 10.79
N GLY A 105 5.74 -6.61 11.61
CA GLY A 105 6.04 -6.82 13.01
C GLY A 105 7.37 -7.52 13.24
N ILE A 106 7.64 -8.60 12.51
CA ILE A 106 8.91 -9.35 12.59
C ILE A 106 10.08 -8.46 12.18
N LEU A 107 10.00 -7.76 11.04
CA LEU A 107 11.09 -6.88 10.63
C LEU A 107 11.30 -5.76 11.64
N THR A 108 10.23 -5.11 12.10
CA THR A 108 10.32 -4.04 13.09
C THR A 108 10.97 -4.53 14.38
N ALA A 109 10.65 -5.74 14.84
CA ALA A 109 11.23 -6.34 16.03
C ALA A 109 12.74 -6.62 15.87
N ILE A 110 13.17 -7.06 14.69
CA ILE A 110 14.59 -7.37 14.41
C ILE A 110 15.40 -6.10 14.16
N THR A 111 14.87 -5.15 13.39
CA THR A 111 15.58 -3.92 13.01
C THR A 111 15.46 -2.80 14.03
N ALA A 112 14.65 -2.99 15.09
CA ALA A 112 14.29 -1.97 16.09
C ALA A 112 13.82 -0.64 15.47
N SER A 113 13.30 -0.67 14.24
CA SER A 113 12.99 0.52 13.45
C SER A 113 11.69 0.31 12.68
N GLN A 114 10.68 1.14 12.96
CA GLN A 114 9.39 1.10 12.26
C GLN A 114 9.51 1.42 10.78
N LYS A 115 10.47 2.28 10.39
CA LYS A 115 10.73 2.60 8.99
C LYS A 115 11.16 1.37 8.18
N ALA A 116 12.05 0.57 8.76
CA ALA A 116 12.48 -0.67 8.13
C ALA A 116 11.33 -1.69 8.03
N GLY A 117 10.44 -1.74 9.03
CA GLY A 117 9.20 -2.50 8.94
C GLY A 117 8.27 -2.05 7.80
N MET A 118 8.08 -0.75 7.64
CA MET A 118 7.26 -0.18 6.56
C MET A 118 7.86 -0.37 5.17
N ALA A 119 9.19 -0.51 5.05
CA ALA A 119 9.86 -0.82 3.78
C ALA A 119 9.39 -2.16 3.17
N VAL A 120 8.89 -3.09 3.98
CA VAL A 120 8.26 -4.34 3.50
C VAL A 120 7.09 -4.06 2.55
N LEU A 121 6.33 -2.99 2.79
CA LEU A 121 5.22 -2.64 1.90
C LEU A 121 5.71 -2.31 0.49
N VAL A 122 6.85 -1.62 0.36
CA VAL A 122 7.48 -1.35 -0.94
C VAL A 122 7.77 -2.66 -1.67
N LEU A 123 8.33 -3.64 -0.98
CA LEU A 123 8.61 -4.97 -1.55
C LEU A 123 7.33 -5.63 -2.08
N PHE A 124 6.24 -5.65 -1.29
CA PHE A 124 4.97 -6.24 -1.72
C PHE A 124 4.34 -5.52 -2.93
N PHE A 125 4.36 -4.18 -2.93
CA PHE A 125 3.81 -3.41 -4.04
C PHE A 125 4.63 -3.58 -5.32
N VAL A 126 5.96 -3.59 -5.23
CA VAL A 126 6.85 -3.84 -6.38
C VAL A 126 6.65 -5.25 -6.92
N ALA A 127 6.65 -6.27 -6.05
CA ALA A 127 6.41 -7.65 -6.46
C ALA A 127 5.06 -7.82 -7.16
N GLY A 128 4.00 -7.21 -6.61
CA GLY A 128 2.68 -7.23 -7.24
C GLY A 128 2.64 -6.50 -8.58
N LEU A 129 3.36 -5.38 -8.74
CA LEU A 129 3.43 -4.64 -10.00
C LEU A 129 4.15 -5.45 -11.09
N VAL A 130 5.25 -6.13 -10.72
CA VAL A 130 5.98 -7.05 -11.61
C VAL A 130 5.10 -8.23 -12.02
N LEU A 131 4.37 -8.82 -11.08
CA LEU A 131 3.46 -9.92 -11.37
C LEU A 131 2.32 -9.48 -12.31
N LEU A 132 1.73 -8.31 -12.06
CA LEU A 132 0.68 -7.75 -12.92
C LEU A 132 1.18 -7.44 -14.33
N ALA A 133 2.44 -7.02 -14.48
CA ALA A 133 3.05 -6.81 -15.78
C ALA A 133 3.19 -8.10 -16.61
N ARG A 134 3.28 -9.26 -15.94
CA ARG A 134 3.33 -10.59 -16.59
C ARG A 134 1.95 -11.11 -17.02
N VAL A 135 0.87 -10.54 -16.50
CA VAL A 135 -0.49 -10.90 -16.92
C VAL A 135 -0.75 -10.30 -18.30
N LYS A 136 -0.91 -11.14 -19.32
CA LYS A 136 -1.34 -10.70 -20.66
C LYS A 136 -2.82 -10.35 -20.61
N ASP A 137 -3.16 -9.17 -21.14
CA ASP A 137 -4.55 -8.85 -21.45
C ASP A 137 -4.91 -9.63 -22.72
N GLU A 138 -5.91 -10.50 -22.65
CA GLU A 138 -6.62 -10.99 -23.84
C GLU A 138 -7.57 -9.90 -24.38
#